data_AF-A0A833V613-F1
#
_entry.id   AF-A0A833V613-F1
#
_cell.length_a   1.000
_cell.length_b   1.000
_cell.length_c   1.000
_cell.angle_alpha   90.00
_cell.angle_beta   90.00
_cell.angle_gamma   90.00
#
_symmetry.space_group_name_H-M   'P 1'
#
loop_
_entity.id
_entity.type
_entity.pdbx_description
1 polymer ?
#
loop_
_entity_poly.entity_id
_entity_poly.type
_entity_poly.pdbx_seq_one_letter_code
_entity_poly.pdbx_strand_id
1 'polypeptide(L)'
;MSVWGESNWGGAGRKAPPVKRQAGGMAEALCIASDLGFSIPTPQEDQANFDKGDELVKILRELTSVQRNLANMQVELQGRKDDKNIAHLTHVSEMEKKCESLARITSILKDVIQNKDRIIARLQQPYSIDCIPVEAEYQKQFSELLLKAASDYEALTASVSDFQWSQNFRESPSVWGEMLRPIPSALSSCTRFFEAMFAMRESFVTLQQLRVGPHDPSSASPKTPGDFSDRDSSFLSPAESFMIDGFNEAKDGAIDHRRLSWPKRGI
;
A
#
# COMPACT_ATOMS: atom_id res chain seq x y z
N MET A 1 60.51 -35.97 -22.75
CA MET A 1 61.51 -35.93 -23.84
C MET A 1 62.60 -34.95 -23.41
N SER A 2 63.60 -35.47 -22.69
CA SER A 2 65.04 -35.54 -23.07
C SER A 2 65.80 -34.26 -22.65
N VAL A 3 66.35 -34.13 -21.43
CA VAL A 3 67.66 -34.63 -20.92
C VAL A 3 68.76 -34.59 -21.96
N TRP A 4 69.83 -33.80 -21.75
CA TRP A 4 71.25 -34.18 -21.85
C TRP A 4 72.10 -33.20 -21.04
N GLY A 5 72.89 -33.74 -20.11
CA GLY A 5 74.03 -33.08 -19.48
C GLY A 5 75.29 -33.93 -19.70
N GLU A 6 76.45 -33.27 -19.57
CA GLU A 6 77.81 -33.80 -19.33
C GLU A 6 78.43 -34.69 -20.42
N SER A 7 79.73 -34.77 -20.69
CA SER A 7 80.99 -34.14 -20.28
C SER A 7 82.09 -34.72 -21.22
N ASN A 8 83.32 -34.18 -21.17
CA ASN A 8 84.59 -34.95 -21.17
C ASN A 8 85.70 -34.64 -22.21
N TRP A 9 86.73 -33.92 -21.74
CA TRP A 9 88.20 -34.08 -21.82
C TRP A 9 88.98 -34.59 -23.06
N GLY A 10 90.12 -33.91 -23.28
CA GLY A 10 91.36 -34.40 -23.93
C GLY A 10 91.97 -33.33 -24.86
N GLY A 11 93.24 -32.92 -24.86
CA GLY A 11 94.49 -33.31 -24.20
C GLY A 11 95.66 -32.54 -24.85
N ALA A 12 96.90 -32.82 -24.38
CA ALA A 12 98.21 -32.47 -24.95
C ALA A 12 98.83 -31.08 -24.64
N GLY A 13 99.97 -31.12 -23.95
CA GLY A 13 100.79 -29.96 -23.59
C GLY A 13 101.86 -29.59 -24.62
N ARG A 14 102.29 -28.32 -24.54
CA ARG A 14 103.61 -27.81 -24.94
C ARG A 14 104.04 -26.75 -23.93
N LYS A 15 105.32 -26.73 -23.54
CA LYS A 15 105.92 -25.77 -22.58
C LYS A 15 106.58 -24.57 -23.28
N ALA A 16 106.57 -23.44 -22.55
CA ALA A 16 107.34 -22.18 -22.61
C ALA A 16 106.60 -20.94 -23.19
N PRO A 17 106.81 -19.68 -22.70
CA PRO A 17 107.67 -19.14 -21.62
C PRO A 17 106.86 -18.39 -20.49
N PRO A 18 107.46 -17.74 -19.45
CA PRO A 18 106.68 -17.23 -18.32
C PRO A 18 106.09 -15.86 -18.65
N VAL A 19 104.79 -15.83 -18.96
CA VAL A 19 104.06 -14.58 -19.22
C VAL A 19 103.01 -14.39 -18.13
N LYS A 20 103.21 -13.28 -17.41
CA LYS A 20 102.34 -12.58 -16.46
C LYS A 20 100.93 -13.17 -16.30
N ARG A 21 100.59 -13.47 -15.04
CA ARG A 21 99.23 -13.81 -14.56
C ARG A 21 98.20 -12.96 -15.31
N GLN A 22 97.45 -13.60 -16.19
CA GLN A 22 96.34 -13.02 -16.91
C GLN A 22 95.24 -12.77 -15.87
N ALA A 23 95.15 -11.53 -15.40
CA ALA A 23 94.11 -11.08 -14.46
C ALA A 23 92.79 -10.91 -15.22
N GLY A 24 92.16 -12.01 -15.62
CA GLY A 24 90.84 -11.99 -16.23
C GLY A 24 89.76 -11.70 -15.18
N GLY A 25 88.91 -10.70 -15.44
CA GLY A 25 87.76 -10.34 -14.60
C GLY A 25 87.57 -8.83 -14.42
N MET A 26 86.82 -8.43 -13.39
CA MET A 26 86.50 -7.02 -13.07
C MET A 26 87.73 -6.10 -12.99
N ALA A 27 88.89 -6.64 -12.60
CA ALA A 27 90.15 -5.90 -12.55
C ALA A 27 90.64 -5.44 -13.93
N GLU A 28 90.41 -6.22 -14.98
CA GLU A 28 90.73 -5.84 -16.37
C GLU A 28 89.76 -4.76 -16.85
N ALA A 29 88.47 -4.88 -16.54
CA ALA A 29 87.47 -3.86 -16.85
C ALA A 29 87.74 -2.53 -16.14
N LEU A 30 88.18 -2.57 -14.88
CA LEU A 30 88.55 -1.38 -14.12
C LEU A 30 89.84 -0.74 -14.64
N CYS A 31 90.82 -1.56 -15.05
CA CYS A 31 92.06 -1.08 -15.68
C CYS A 31 91.75 -0.39 -17.03
N ILE A 32 90.90 -1.00 -17.86
CA ILE A 32 90.46 -0.42 -19.13
C ILE A 32 89.67 0.88 -18.88
N ALA A 33 88.80 0.91 -17.86
CA ALA A 33 88.05 2.12 -17.52
C ALA A 33 88.96 3.27 -17.08
N SER A 34 90.00 2.99 -16.28
CA SER A 34 91.01 4.00 -15.95
C SER A 34 91.84 4.44 -17.15
N ASP A 35 92.18 3.51 -18.05
CA ASP A 35 92.91 3.83 -19.30
C ASP A 35 92.08 4.70 -20.25
N LEU A 36 90.75 4.56 -20.21
CA LEU A 36 89.79 5.39 -20.95
C LEU A 36 89.44 6.71 -20.26
N GLY A 37 90.06 7.01 -19.10
CA GLY A 37 89.90 8.27 -18.38
C GLY A 37 88.68 8.35 -17.47
N PHE A 38 88.00 7.23 -17.19
CA PHE A 38 86.94 7.19 -16.18
C PHE A 38 87.56 7.13 -14.77
N SER A 39 87.19 8.08 -13.90
CA SER A 39 87.65 8.11 -12.51
C SER A 39 87.05 6.95 -11.73
N ILE A 40 87.91 6.09 -11.20
CA ILE A 40 87.52 5.03 -10.26
C ILE A 40 87.08 5.72 -8.95
N PRO A 41 85.84 5.55 -8.48
CA PRO A 41 85.36 6.22 -7.28
C PRO A 41 86.19 5.83 -6.05
N THR A 42 86.56 6.81 -5.24
CA THR A 42 87.14 6.57 -3.91
C THR A 42 86.00 6.27 -2.92
N PRO A 43 86.22 5.44 -1.88
CA PRO A 43 85.18 4.97 -0.96
C PRO A 43 84.51 6.06 -0.09
N GLN A 44 84.76 7.35 -0.36
CA GLN A 44 84.10 8.49 0.30
C GLN A 44 82.93 9.08 -0.50
N GLU A 45 82.82 8.85 -1.81
CA GLU A 45 81.67 9.30 -2.62
C GLU A 45 80.44 8.39 -2.50
N ASP A 46 80.61 7.23 -1.85
CA ASP A 46 79.58 6.20 -1.71
C ASP A 46 78.37 6.68 -0.88
N GLN A 47 78.54 7.62 0.05
CA GLN A 47 77.46 8.05 0.95
C GLN A 47 76.30 8.73 0.20
N ALA A 48 76.57 9.62 -0.74
CA ALA A 48 75.55 10.34 -1.52
C ALA A 48 74.94 9.49 -2.66
N ASN A 49 75.67 8.45 -3.09
CA ASN A 49 75.22 7.49 -4.08
C ASN A 49 74.35 6.39 -3.44
N PHE A 50 74.63 6.06 -2.18
CA PHE A 50 73.85 5.13 -1.35
C PHE A 50 72.43 5.67 -1.08
N ASP A 51 72.30 6.95 -0.72
CA ASP A 51 70.97 7.58 -0.48
C ASP A 51 70.07 7.56 -1.72
N LYS A 52 70.64 7.78 -2.93
CA LYS A 52 69.91 7.67 -4.21
C LYS A 52 69.52 6.23 -4.53
N GLY A 53 70.37 5.26 -4.19
CA GLY A 53 70.09 3.83 -4.31
C GLY A 53 68.96 3.40 -3.38
N ASP A 54 68.95 3.88 -2.14
CA ASP A 54 67.90 3.61 -1.15
C ASP A 54 66.56 4.23 -1.56
N GLU A 55 66.57 5.45 -2.11
CA GLU A 55 65.39 6.09 -2.67
C GLU A 55 64.83 5.33 -3.88
N LEU A 56 65.69 4.85 -4.79
CA LEU A 56 65.29 3.99 -5.91
C LEU A 56 64.70 2.67 -5.43
N VAL A 57 65.33 2.01 -4.45
CA VAL A 57 64.81 0.77 -3.86
C VAL A 57 63.45 1.00 -3.21
N LYS A 58 63.25 2.14 -2.55
CA LYS A 58 61.96 2.54 -1.99
C LYS A 58 60.90 2.71 -3.09
N ILE A 59 61.23 3.46 -4.16
CA ILE A 59 60.35 3.66 -5.31
C ILE A 59 59.99 2.31 -5.98
N LEU A 60 60.94 1.40 -6.14
CA LEU A 60 60.68 0.07 -6.71
C LEU A 60 59.75 -0.76 -5.83
N ARG A 61 59.91 -0.71 -4.51
CA ARG A 61 59.00 -1.38 -3.57
C ARG A 61 57.60 -0.79 -3.64
N GLU A 62 57.48 0.53 -3.70
CA GLU A 62 56.21 1.23 -3.87
C GLU A 62 55.55 0.89 -5.21
N LEU A 63 56.30 0.90 -6.31
CA LEU A 63 55.82 0.49 -7.64
C LEU A 63 55.32 -0.95 -7.62
N THR A 64 56.07 -1.86 -6.98
CA THR A 64 55.64 -3.26 -6.86
C THR A 64 54.39 -3.40 -6.01
N SER A 65 54.23 -2.57 -4.97
CA SER A 65 53.01 -2.49 -4.15
C SER A 65 51.82 -2.01 -4.99
N VAL A 66 51.99 -0.92 -5.74
CA VAL A 66 50.98 -0.39 -6.65
C VAL A 66 50.60 -1.39 -7.73
N GLN A 67 51.56 -2.11 -8.30
CA GLN A 67 51.31 -3.14 -9.31
C GLN A 67 50.49 -4.30 -8.74
N ARG A 68 50.76 -4.74 -7.50
CA ARG A 68 49.91 -5.74 -6.83
C ARG A 68 48.52 -5.22 -6.54
N ASN A 69 48.41 -3.98 -6.06
CA ASN A 69 47.12 -3.36 -5.79
C ASN A 69 46.29 -3.22 -7.08
N LEU A 70 46.91 -2.85 -8.20
CA LEU A 70 46.26 -2.78 -9.51
C LEU A 70 45.73 -4.15 -9.94
N ALA A 71 46.54 -5.21 -9.81
CA ALA A 71 46.11 -6.57 -10.13
C ALA A 71 44.94 -7.03 -9.23
N ASN A 72 44.99 -6.76 -7.93
CA ASN A 72 43.90 -7.07 -7.00
C ASN A 72 42.60 -6.35 -7.40
N MET A 73 42.68 -5.05 -7.70
CA MET A 73 41.54 -4.27 -8.15
C MET A 73 40.97 -4.78 -9.48
N GLN A 74 41.81 -5.23 -10.41
CA GLN A 74 41.35 -5.85 -11.65
C GLN A 74 40.57 -7.15 -11.41
N VAL A 75 41.05 -8.00 -10.50
CA VAL A 75 40.35 -9.23 -10.12
C VAL A 75 39.01 -8.90 -9.45
N GLU A 76 38.97 -7.91 -8.57
CA GLU A 76 37.72 -7.51 -7.90
C GLU A 76 36.70 -6.92 -8.89
N LEU A 77 37.13 -6.08 -9.83
CA LEU A 77 36.27 -5.54 -10.88
C LEU A 77 35.73 -6.65 -11.79
N GLN A 78 36.59 -7.61 -12.15
CA GLN A 78 36.18 -8.76 -12.95
C GLN A 78 35.19 -9.64 -12.18
N GLY A 79 35.44 -9.90 -10.90
CA GLY A 79 34.53 -10.64 -10.03
C GLY A 79 33.16 -9.97 -9.92
N ARG A 80 33.10 -8.64 -9.73
CA ARG A 80 31.82 -7.91 -9.72
C ARG A 80 31.11 -7.91 -11.07
N LYS A 81 31.87 -7.87 -12.17
CA LYS A 81 31.30 -7.95 -13.52
C LYS A 81 30.67 -9.32 -13.76
N ASP A 82 31.36 -10.39 -13.36
CA ASP A 82 30.88 -11.75 -13.51
C ASP A 82 29.70 -12.03 -12.59
N ASP A 83 29.74 -11.56 -11.34
CA ASP A 83 28.62 -11.62 -10.39
C ASP A 83 27.36 -10.93 -10.95
N LYS A 84 27.50 -9.71 -11.49
CA LYS A 84 26.39 -9.03 -12.17
C LYS A 84 25.86 -9.81 -13.37
N ASN A 85 26.72 -10.51 -14.11
CA ASN A 85 26.31 -11.30 -15.27
C ASN A 85 25.47 -12.53 -14.85
N ILE A 86 25.85 -13.19 -13.75
CA ILE A 86 25.18 -14.41 -13.27
C ILE A 86 24.12 -14.15 -12.19
N ALA A 87 24.00 -12.91 -11.70
CA ALA A 87 23.08 -12.43 -10.68
C ALA A 87 21.64 -12.96 -10.82
N HIS A 88 21.12 -12.98 -12.04
CA HIS A 88 19.76 -13.45 -12.36
C HIS A 88 19.53 -14.97 -12.15
N LEU A 89 20.61 -15.72 -11.95
CA LEU A 89 20.61 -17.17 -11.66
C LEU A 89 21.18 -17.48 -10.27
N THR A 90 22.02 -16.62 -9.70
CA THR A 90 22.70 -16.86 -8.42
C THR A 90 22.02 -16.18 -7.24
N HIS A 91 21.43 -15.00 -7.43
CA HIS A 91 20.74 -14.32 -6.34
C HIS A 91 19.41 -15.00 -6.04
N VAL A 92 19.24 -15.35 -4.76
CA VAL A 92 18.00 -15.94 -4.24
C VAL A 92 16.79 -15.05 -4.52
N SER A 93 16.94 -13.72 -4.43
CA SER A 93 15.86 -12.77 -4.70
C SER A 93 15.34 -12.82 -6.15
N GLU A 94 16.22 -12.98 -7.14
CA GLU A 94 15.80 -13.12 -8.55
C GLU A 94 15.15 -14.48 -8.81
N MET A 95 15.63 -15.53 -8.13
CA MET A 95 15.03 -16.86 -8.18
C MET A 95 13.64 -16.88 -7.55
N GLU A 96 13.47 -16.19 -6.42
CA GLU A 96 12.21 -16.06 -5.68
C GLU A 96 11.17 -15.33 -6.53
N LYS A 97 11.52 -14.20 -7.16
CA LYS A 97 10.64 -13.50 -8.12
C LYS A 97 10.17 -14.42 -9.26
N LYS A 98 11.06 -15.27 -9.79
CA LYS A 98 10.71 -16.25 -10.83
C LYS A 98 9.76 -17.31 -10.29
N CYS A 99 9.99 -17.83 -9.09
CA CYS A 99 9.10 -18.78 -8.42
C CYS A 99 7.71 -18.18 -8.16
N GLU A 100 7.63 -16.93 -7.69
CA GLU A 100 6.36 -16.23 -7.50
C GLU A 100 5.61 -16.02 -8.81
N SER A 101 6.31 -15.62 -9.88
CA SER A 101 5.71 -15.47 -11.20
C SER A 101 5.17 -16.80 -11.73
N LEU A 102 5.95 -17.88 -11.61
CA LEU A 102 5.50 -19.22 -11.98
C LEU A 102 4.31 -19.69 -11.13
N ALA A 103 4.33 -19.44 -9.81
CA ALA A 103 3.22 -19.77 -8.93
C ALA A 103 1.94 -19.01 -9.31
N ARG A 104 2.05 -17.72 -9.63
CA ARG A 104 0.94 -16.89 -10.11
C ARG A 104 0.35 -17.43 -11.41
N ILE A 105 1.20 -17.71 -12.41
CA ILE A 105 0.76 -18.27 -13.69
C ILE A 105 0.11 -19.65 -13.48
N THR A 106 0.69 -20.47 -12.61
CA THR A 106 0.15 -21.79 -12.27
C THR A 106 -1.22 -21.69 -11.61
N SER A 107 -1.42 -20.71 -10.71
CA SER A 107 -2.72 -20.45 -10.09
C SER A 107 -3.76 -20.05 -11.14
N ILE A 108 -3.41 -19.09 -12.02
CA ILE A 108 -4.32 -18.64 -13.09
C ILE A 108 -4.69 -19.81 -14.00
N LEU A 109 -3.71 -20.61 -14.42
CA LEU A 109 -3.94 -21.75 -15.29
C LEU A 109 -4.84 -22.80 -14.61
N LYS A 110 -4.60 -23.06 -13.31
CA LYS A 110 -5.46 -23.94 -12.51
C LYS A 110 -6.89 -23.42 -12.47
N ASP A 111 -7.10 -22.12 -12.27
CA ASP A 111 -8.43 -21.51 -12.24
C ASP A 111 -9.13 -21.65 -13.60
N VAL A 112 -8.42 -21.43 -14.71
CA VAL A 112 -8.96 -21.63 -16.07
C VAL A 112 -9.36 -23.10 -16.29
N ILE A 113 -8.53 -24.05 -15.87
CA ILE A 113 -8.81 -25.48 -16.01
C ILE A 113 -10.02 -25.88 -15.17
N GLN A 114 -10.11 -25.41 -13.92
CA GLN A 114 -11.24 -25.68 -13.04
C GLN A 114 -12.54 -25.08 -13.55
N ASN A 115 -12.48 -23.92 -14.22
CA ASN A 115 -13.65 -23.23 -14.78
C ASN A 115 -13.94 -23.58 -16.25
N LYS A 116 -13.24 -24.55 -16.85
CA LYS A 116 -13.30 -24.81 -18.30
C LYS A 116 -14.73 -24.99 -18.82
N ASP A 117 -15.58 -25.76 -18.13
CA ASP A 117 -16.93 -26.08 -18.60
C ASP A 117 -17.85 -24.87 -18.50
N ARG A 118 -17.66 -24.03 -17.48
CA ARG A 118 -18.34 -22.74 -17.34
C ARG A 118 -17.93 -21.77 -18.44
N ILE A 119 -16.64 -21.70 -18.77
CA ILE A 119 -16.11 -20.88 -19.86
C ILE A 119 -16.68 -21.38 -21.20
N ILE A 120 -16.64 -22.68 -21.46
CA ILE A 120 -17.22 -23.32 -22.65
C ILE A 120 -18.71 -22.99 -22.76
N ALA A 121 -19.48 -23.17 -21.69
CA ALA A 121 -20.91 -22.86 -21.68
C ALA A 121 -21.17 -21.39 -22.02
N ARG A 122 -20.39 -20.46 -21.45
CA ARG A 122 -20.51 -19.02 -21.76
C ARG A 122 -20.11 -18.68 -23.20
N LEU A 123 -19.12 -19.37 -23.76
CA LEU A 123 -18.68 -19.15 -25.14
C LEU A 123 -19.65 -19.78 -26.15
N GLN A 124 -20.26 -20.92 -25.83
CA GLN A 124 -21.23 -21.61 -26.68
C GLN A 124 -22.63 -21.01 -26.62
N GLN A 125 -23.01 -20.42 -25.48
CA GLN A 125 -24.27 -19.69 -25.32
C GLN A 125 -24.02 -18.25 -24.84
N PRO A 126 -23.53 -17.34 -25.71
CA PRO A 126 -23.31 -15.95 -25.34
C PRO A 126 -24.59 -15.20 -24.94
N TYR A 127 -25.76 -15.73 -25.32
CA TYR A 127 -27.05 -15.01 -25.29
C TYR A 127 -28.12 -15.63 -24.37
N SER A 128 -27.76 -16.50 -23.43
CA SER A 128 -28.76 -17.20 -22.58
C SER A 128 -29.06 -16.55 -21.23
N ILE A 129 -28.40 -15.43 -20.89
CA ILE A 129 -28.70 -14.60 -19.71
C ILE A 129 -29.12 -13.24 -20.23
N ASP A 130 -30.34 -12.81 -19.90
CA ASP A 130 -30.99 -11.54 -20.27
C ASP A 130 -29.98 -10.42 -20.55
N CYS A 131 -29.49 -10.39 -21.79
CA CYS A 131 -28.45 -9.48 -22.20
C CYS A 131 -29.13 -8.34 -22.95
N ILE A 132 -28.90 -7.12 -22.47
CA ILE A 132 -29.23 -5.93 -23.23
C ILE A 132 -28.13 -5.82 -24.30
N PRO A 133 -28.45 -5.97 -25.59
CA PRO A 133 -27.46 -5.74 -26.64
C PRO A 133 -27.03 -4.27 -26.55
N VAL A 134 -25.72 -4.04 -26.48
CA VAL A 134 -25.14 -2.69 -26.47
C VAL A 134 -24.14 -2.62 -27.59
N GLU A 135 -24.35 -1.68 -28.51
CA GLU A 135 -23.44 -1.40 -29.61
C GLU A 135 -22.07 -1.01 -29.07
N ALA A 136 -21.00 -1.38 -29.78
CA ALA A 136 -19.62 -1.18 -29.33
C ALA A 136 -19.31 0.30 -28.99
N GLU A 137 -19.98 1.24 -29.66
CA GLU A 137 -19.85 2.68 -29.43
C GLU A 137 -20.42 3.15 -28.09
N TYR A 138 -21.43 2.45 -27.55
CA TYR A 138 -22.10 2.80 -26.29
C TYR A 138 -21.66 1.97 -25.09
N GLN A 139 -20.82 0.94 -25.28
CA GLN A 139 -20.40 0.04 -24.19
C GLN A 139 -19.74 0.77 -23.01
N LYS A 140 -18.90 1.78 -23.29
CA LYS A 140 -18.26 2.59 -22.25
C LYS A 140 -19.30 3.34 -21.42
N GLN A 141 -20.20 4.06 -22.10
CA GLN A 141 -21.25 4.85 -21.46
C GLN A 141 -22.21 3.97 -20.66
N PHE A 142 -22.56 2.79 -21.19
CA PHE A 142 -23.40 1.82 -20.52
C PHE A 142 -22.73 1.24 -19.26
N SER A 143 -21.43 0.92 -19.32
CA SER A 143 -20.69 0.45 -18.14
C SER A 143 -20.56 1.52 -17.05
N GLU A 144 -20.37 2.79 -17.43
CA GLU A 144 -20.35 3.92 -16.50
C GLU A 144 -21.73 4.15 -15.87
N LEU A 145 -22.81 4.04 -16.67
CA LEU A 145 -24.19 4.12 -16.18
C LEU A 145 -24.50 3.00 -15.20
N LEU A 146 -24.11 1.75 -15.49
CA LEU A 146 -24.30 0.63 -14.59
C LEU A 146 -23.53 0.82 -13.28
N LEU A 147 -22.30 1.31 -13.35
CA LEU A 147 -21.49 1.55 -12.16
C LEU A 147 -22.11 2.65 -11.28
N LYS A 148 -22.64 3.71 -11.90
CA LYS A 148 -23.33 4.81 -11.21
C LYS A 148 -24.70 4.38 -10.66
N ALA A 149 -25.44 3.56 -11.40
CA ALA A 149 -26.70 2.98 -10.92
C ALA A 149 -26.47 2.01 -9.75
N ALA A 150 -25.35 1.29 -9.74
CA ALA A 150 -24.97 0.40 -8.64
C ALA A 150 -24.51 1.18 -7.40
N SER A 151 -23.81 2.31 -7.56
CA SER A 151 -23.41 3.16 -6.43
C SER A 151 -24.61 3.84 -5.77
N ASP A 152 -25.58 4.26 -6.59
CA ASP A 152 -26.71 5.08 -6.16
C ASP A 152 -28.03 4.26 -6.21
N TYR A 153 -27.96 2.96 -5.96
CA TYR A 153 -29.10 2.05 -6.08
C TYR A 153 -30.28 2.46 -5.19
N GLU A 154 -30.01 2.95 -3.99
CA GLU A 154 -31.03 3.42 -3.06
C GLU A 154 -31.73 4.68 -3.58
N ALA A 155 -30.98 5.65 -4.10
CA ALA A 155 -31.53 6.85 -4.71
C ALA A 155 -32.31 6.56 -5.99
N LEU A 156 -31.82 5.61 -6.80
CA LEU A 156 -32.52 5.15 -8.00
C LEU A 156 -33.84 4.45 -7.64
N THR A 157 -33.83 3.60 -6.60
CA THR A 157 -35.04 2.92 -6.10
C THR A 157 -36.05 3.92 -5.56
N ALA A 158 -35.61 4.92 -4.79
CA ALA A 158 -36.45 6.01 -4.30
C ALA A 158 -37.07 6.81 -5.46
N SER A 159 -36.28 7.15 -6.48
CA SER A 159 -36.77 7.85 -7.67
C SER A 159 -37.77 7.02 -8.48
N VAL A 160 -37.56 5.71 -8.61
CA VAL A 160 -38.52 4.81 -9.26
C VAL A 160 -39.82 4.73 -8.44
N SER A 161 -39.73 4.66 -7.11
CA SER A 161 -40.91 4.69 -6.25
C SER A 161 -41.65 6.03 -6.31
N ASP A 162 -40.95 7.16 -6.40
CA ASP A 162 -41.55 8.49 -6.56
C ASP A 162 -42.25 8.62 -7.91
N PHE A 163 -41.65 8.04 -8.96
CA PHE A 163 -42.26 7.99 -10.28
C PHE A 163 -43.52 7.11 -10.29
N GLN A 164 -43.48 5.94 -9.64
CA GLN A 164 -44.67 5.10 -9.48
C GLN A 164 -45.74 5.78 -8.63
N TRP A 165 -45.34 6.45 -7.55
CA TRP A 165 -46.23 7.23 -6.70
C TRP A 165 -46.91 8.34 -7.50
N SER A 166 -46.16 9.14 -8.25
CA SER A 166 -46.72 10.21 -9.09
C SER A 166 -47.61 9.69 -10.23
N GLN A 167 -47.30 8.53 -10.83
CA GLN A 167 -48.17 7.90 -11.83
C GLN A 167 -49.52 7.45 -11.29
N ASN A 168 -49.62 7.14 -10.00
CA ASN A 168 -50.89 6.77 -9.38
C ASN A 168 -51.85 7.96 -9.24
N PHE A 169 -51.35 9.20 -9.36
CA PHE A 169 -52.18 10.40 -9.37
C PHE A 169 -52.63 10.71 -10.80
N ARG A 170 -53.83 10.26 -11.14
CA ARG A 170 -54.50 10.59 -12.40
C ARG A 170 -55.15 11.98 -12.40
N GLU A 171 -55.16 12.64 -11.25
CA GLU A 171 -55.83 13.91 -11.01
C GLU A 171 -54.89 15.10 -11.25
N SER A 172 -55.44 16.18 -11.79
CA SER A 172 -54.64 17.36 -12.12
C SER A 172 -53.99 17.99 -10.87
N PRO A 173 -52.77 18.57 -10.99
CA PRO A 173 -52.04 19.21 -9.88
C PRO A 173 -52.83 20.24 -9.06
N SER A 174 -53.92 20.78 -9.60
CA SER A 174 -54.85 21.68 -8.92
C SER A 174 -55.59 21.06 -7.73
N VAL A 175 -55.86 19.74 -7.73
CA VAL A 175 -56.62 19.06 -6.67
C VAL A 175 -55.80 18.88 -5.38
N TRP A 176 -54.47 18.87 -5.52
CA TRP A 176 -53.52 18.67 -4.43
C TRP A 176 -53.57 19.79 -3.40
N GLY A 177 -53.82 21.02 -3.85
CA GLY A 177 -53.97 22.17 -2.96
C GLY A 177 -55.16 22.04 -2.02
N GLU A 178 -56.25 21.38 -2.45
CA GLU A 178 -57.41 21.12 -1.60
C GLU A 178 -57.17 19.94 -0.66
N MET A 179 -56.52 18.88 -1.15
CA MET A 179 -56.15 17.71 -0.35
C MET A 179 -55.14 18.03 0.76
N LEU A 180 -54.20 18.97 0.52
CA LEU A 180 -53.18 19.38 1.50
C LEU A 180 -53.66 20.49 2.45
N ARG A 181 -54.75 21.19 2.13
CA ARG A 181 -55.32 22.29 2.95
C ARG A 181 -55.55 21.92 4.43
N PRO A 182 -55.97 20.68 4.79
CA PRO A 182 -56.18 20.30 6.18
C PRO A 182 -54.90 20.26 7.02
N ILE A 183 -53.72 20.05 6.43
CA ILE A 183 -52.46 19.86 7.18
C ILE A 183 -52.03 21.16 7.89
N PRO A 184 -51.89 22.32 7.21
CA PRO A 184 -51.60 23.58 7.89
C PRO A 184 -52.68 23.97 8.91
N SER A 185 -53.94 23.65 8.61
CA SER A 185 -55.06 23.90 9.52
C SER A 185 -54.90 23.10 10.83
N ALA A 186 -54.62 21.81 10.74
CA ALA A 186 -54.38 20.94 11.89
C ALA A 186 -53.15 21.41 12.69
N LEU A 187 -52.04 21.73 12.03
CA LEU A 187 -50.85 22.27 12.70
C LEU A 187 -51.14 23.57 13.45
N SER A 188 -51.86 24.51 12.81
CA SER A 188 -52.26 25.76 13.47
C SER A 188 -53.18 25.52 14.67
N SER A 189 -54.04 24.49 14.62
CA SER A 189 -54.87 24.11 15.75
C SER A 189 -54.03 23.56 16.89
N CYS A 190 -53.07 22.67 16.61
CA CYS A 190 -52.12 22.17 17.60
C CYS A 190 -51.33 23.30 18.25
N THR A 191 -50.83 24.28 17.48
CA THR A 191 -50.14 25.45 18.01
C THR A 191 -51.02 26.25 18.95
N ARG A 192 -52.27 26.54 18.56
CA ARG A 192 -53.23 27.25 19.42
C ARG A 192 -53.58 26.47 20.69
N PHE A 193 -53.70 25.15 20.60
CA PHE A 193 -53.90 24.29 21.78
C PHE A 193 -52.71 24.38 22.74
N PHE A 194 -51.48 24.32 22.23
CA PHE A 194 -50.29 24.48 23.08
C PHE A 194 -50.25 25.86 23.72
N GLU A 195 -50.49 26.93 22.96
CA GLU A 195 -50.50 28.30 23.47
C GLU A 195 -51.56 28.50 24.57
N ALA A 196 -52.77 27.97 24.37
CA ALA A 196 -53.82 27.99 25.39
C ALA A 196 -53.41 27.21 26.66
N MET A 197 -52.76 26.06 26.51
CA MET A 197 -52.24 25.27 27.64
C MET A 197 -51.12 26.01 28.40
N PHE A 198 -50.23 26.70 27.67
CA PHE A 198 -49.19 27.54 28.27
C PHE A 198 -49.80 28.72 29.04
N ALA A 199 -50.76 29.43 28.45
CA ALA A 199 -51.45 30.53 29.13
C ALA A 199 -52.22 30.07 30.38
N MET A 200 -52.88 28.91 30.32
CA MET A 200 -53.55 28.31 31.49
C MET A 200 -52.55 27.99 32.59
N ARG A 201 -51.39 27.42 32.25
CA ARG A 201 -50.32 27.14 33.21
C ARG A 201 -49.79 28.43 33.85
N GLU A 202 -49.53 29.49 33.08
CA GLU A 202 -49.11 30.78 33.63
C GLU A 202 -50.15 31.37 34.58
N SER A 203 -51.43 31.29 34.23
CA SER A 203 -52.51 31.76 35.11
C SER A 203 -52.56 31.00 36.44
N PHE A 204 -52.25 29.70 36.45
CA PHE A 204 -52.19 28.92 37.67
C PHE A 204 -51.00 29.31 38.54
N VAL A 205 -49.84 29.58 37.93
CA VAL A 205 -48.64 30.06 38.65
C VAL A 205 -48.90 31.43 39.29
N THR A 206 -49.53 32.37 38.58
CA THR A 206 -49.86 33.68 39.15
C THR A 206 -50.87 33.57 40.29
N LEU A 207 -51.87 32.69 40.18
CA LEU A 207 -52.79 32.40 41.29
C LEU A 207 -52.09 31.77 42.51
N GLN A 208 -51.10 30.90 42.30
CA GLN A 208 -50.29 30.37 43.40
C GLN A 208 -49.46 31.46 44.09
N GLN A 209 -48.85 32.37 43.33
CA GLN A 209 -48.10 33.50 43.89
C GLN A 209 -49.00 34.46 44.68
N LEU A 210 -50.26 34.65 44.27
CA LEU A 210 -51.24 35.44 45.03
C LEU A 210 -51.75 34.70 46.28
N ARG A 211 -51.82 33.37 46.24
CA ARG A 211 -52.20 32.55 47.40
C ARG A 211 -51.09 32.46 48.45
N VAL A 212 -49.83 32.58 48.02
CA VAL A 212 -48.64 32.69 48.86
C VAL A 212 -48.21 34.17 48.89
N GLY A 213 -49.04 35.02 49.50
CA GLY A 213 -48.68 36.43 49.71
C GLY A 213 -47.38 36.60 50.53
N PRO A 214 -46.75 37.79 50.53
CA PRO A 214 -45.49 38.02 51.25
C PRO A 214 -45.58 37.60 52.71
N HIS A 215 -44.79 36.60 53.10
CA HIS A 215 -44.63 36.18 54.49
C HIS A 215 -43.83 37.24 55.25
N ASP A 216 -44.51 38.08 56.03
CA ASP A 216 -43.93 38.68 57.24
C ASP A 216 -44.18 37.75 58.44
N PRO A 217 -43.19 37.51 59.31
CA PRO A 217 -43.29 36.57 60.41
C PRO A 217 -43.87 37.25 61.65
N SER A 218 -45.18 37.50 61.69
CA SER A 218 -45.89 37.74 62.96
C SER A 218 -47.41 37.76 62.80
N SER A 219 -48.07 37.06 63.71
CA SER A 219 -49.52 37.07 64.05
C SER A 219 -50.44 35.96 63.50
N ALA A 220 -50.89 35.16 64.48
CA ALA A 220 -52.22 34.55 64.66
C ALA A 220 -52.67 33.34 63.81
N SER A 221 -52.60 32.16 64.45
CA SER A 221 -53.58 31.06 64.26
C SER A 221 -54.88 31.35 65.05
N PRO A 222 -55.97 30.53 65.04
CA PRO A 222 -56.33 29.37 64.20
C PRO A 222 -57.81 29.41 63.68
N LYS A 223 -58.21 28.47 62.81
CA LYS A 223 -59.36 27.55 63.01
C LYS A 223 -59.66 26.70 61.77
N THR A 224 -59.46 25.40 61.94
CA THR A 224 -60.12 24.31 61.21
C THR A 224 -61.65 24.39 61.36
N PRO A 225 -62.40 23.76 60.43
CA PRO A 225 -62.99 22.48 60.83
C PRO A 225 -62.92 21.40 59.74
N GLY A 226 -62.66 20.17 60.18
CA GLY A 226 -63.46 19.01 59.78
C GLY A 226 -63.10 18.30 58.48
N ASP A 227 -62.01 17.53 58.55
CA ASP A 227 -61.92 16.11 58.21
C ASP A 227 -63.09 15.46 57.43
N PHE A 228 -62.81 15.00 56.20
CA PHE A 228 -63.09 13.63 55.76
C PHE A 228 -62.02 13.18 54.75
N SER A 229 -61.53 11.99 55.02
CA SER A 229 -60.37 11.29 54.49
C SER A 229 -60.50 10.73 53.07
N ASP A 230 -59.31 10.39 52.55
CA ASP A 230 -58.99 9.31 51.60
C ASP A 230 -59.39 9.42 50.13
N ARG A 231 -58.40 9.74 49.29
CA ARG A 231 -57.78 8.70 48.44
C ARG A 231 -56.56 9.21 47.67
N ASP A 232 -55.53 8.38 47.69
CA ASP A 232 -54.30 8.45 46.90
C ASP A 232 -54.51 8.88 45.44
N SER A 233 -53.69 9.80 44.95
CA SER A 233 -53.26 9.78 43.55
C SER A 233 -51.96 10.55 43.37
N SER A 234 -50.87 9.80 43.35
CA SER A 234 -49.54 10.19 42.93
C SER A 234 -49.55 10.91 41.57
N PHE A 235 -49.37 12.24 41.56
CA PHE A 235 -48.91 12.94 40.37
C PHE A 235 -47.38 12.82 40.30
N LEU A 236 -46.92 11.72 39.70
CA LEU A 236 -45.61 11.66 39.09
C LEU A 236 -45.61 12.68 37.94
N SER A 237 -44.71 13.67 37.99
CA SER A 237 -44.26 14.35 36.77
C SER A 237 -43.47 13.35 35.94
N PRO A 238 -43.77 13.18 34.64
CA PRO A 238 -42.78 12.67 33.71
C PRO A 238 -41.91 13.86 33.28
N ALA A 239 -40.75 13.95 33.92
CA ALA A 239 -39.60 14.61 33.33
C ALA A 239 -39.21 13.90 32.02
N GLU A 240 -38.67 14.69 31.11
CA GLU A 240 -38.01 14.27 29.89
C GLU A 240 -37.03 13.12 30.15
N SER A 241 -37.21 12.03 29.40
CA SER A 241 -36.17 11.04 29.09
C SER A 241 -36.83 9.95 28.27
N PHE A 242 -36.49 9.84 26.98
CA PHE A 242 -35.90 8.60 26.48
C PHE A 242 -35.23 8.86 25.12
N MET A 243 -33.91 8.70 25.14
CA MET A 243 -33.08 8.43 23.98
C MET A 243 -33.52 7.13 23.30
N ILE A 244 -33.33 7.11 21.98
CA ILE A 244 -32.70 6.06 21.17
C ILE A 244 -32.49 4.70 21.89
N ASP A 245 -33.18 3.68 21.39
CA ASP A 245 -32.72 2.30 21.17
C ASP A 245 -33.69 1.70 20.12
N GLY A 246 -33.30 0.94 19.09
CA GLY A 246 -32.17 0.03 19.01
C GLY A 246 -32.69 -1.42 18.99
N PHE A 247 -32.83 -1.98 17.78
CA PHE A 247 -32.91 -3.42 17.44
C PHE A 247 -34.18 -4.24 17.79
N ASN A 248 -34.81 -4.85 16.77
CA ASN A 248 -34.66 -6.29 16.60
C ASN A 248 -35.07 -6.83 15.21
N GLU A 249 -34.12 -7.62 14.71
CA GLU A 249 -34.08 -8.50 13.56
C GLU A 249 -35.11 -9.64 13.66
N ALA A 250 -35.92 -9.81 12.63
CA ALA A 250 -36.70 -11.03 12.40
C ALA A 250 -36.20 -11.68 11.11
N LYS A 251 -35.29 -12.63 11.30
CA LYS A 251 -34.84 -13.60 10.30
C LYS A 251 -35.64 -14.88 10.54
N ASP A 252 -36.49 -15.29 9.61
CA ASP A 252 -36.42 -16.59 8.91
C ASP A 252 -37.74 -16.94 8.21
N GLY A 253 -37.59 -17.54 7.02
CA GLY A 253 -38.48 -18.59 6.54
C GLY A 253 -39.59 -18.19 5.56
N ALA A 254 -39.25 -18.17 4.26
CA ALA A 254 -39.89 -18.99 3.22
C ALA A 254 -39.71 -18.33 1.83
N ILE A 255 -38.66 -18.74 1.13
CA ILE A 255 -38.49 -18.42 -0.30
C ILE A 255 -39.46 -19.32 -1.07
N ASP A 256 -40.63 -18.78 -1.43
CA ASP A 256 -41.55 -19.45 -2.34
C ASP A 256 -40.98 -19.37 -3.76
N HIS A 257 -40.26 -20.43 -4.14
CA HIS A 257 -39.92 -20.68 -5.53
C HIS A 257 -41.11 -21.31 -6.27
N ARG A 258 -41.37 -20.76 -7.46
CA ARG A 258 -42.25 -21.25 -8.56
C ARG A 258 -43.70 -20.76 -8.42
N ARG A 259 -44.36 -20.24 -9.45
CA ARG A 259 -44.37 -20.72 -10.84
C ARG A 259 -45.09 -19.68 -11.72
N LEU A 260 -44.36 -18.83 -12.45
CA LEU A 260 -44.97 -18.01 -13.51
C LEU A 260 -44.96 -18.82 -14.81
N SER A 261 -46.04 -19.57 -15.03
CA SER A 261 -46.33 -20.18 -16.33
C SER A 261 -46.81 -19.10 -17.30
N TRP A 262 -46.11 -18.92 -18.42
CA TRP A 262 -46.58 -18.13 -19.55
C TRP A 262 -47.33 -19.02 -20.56
N PRO A 263 -48.28 -18.46 -21.32
CA PRO A 263 -49.23 -19.25 -22.10
C PRO A 263 -48.53 -19.90 -23.30
N LYS A 264 -48.91 -21.14 -23.60
CA LYS A 264 -48.55 -21.79 -24.86
C LYS A 264 -49.22 -21.02 -25.99
N ARG A 265 -48.43 -20.30 -26.80
CA ARG A 265 -48.87 -19.85 -28.12
C ARG A 265 -48.85 -21.06 -29.04
N GLY A 266 -50.03 -21.45 -29.50
CA GLY A 266 -50.23 -22.52 -30.45
C GLY A 266 -50.05 -22.04 -31.89
N ILE A 267 -49.72 -23.06 -32.71
CA ILE A 267 -49.52 -23.13 -34.16
C ILE A 267 -48.15 -22.63 -34.63
#